data_AF-A0A8G2MBE7-F1
#
_entry.id   AF-A0A8G2MBE7-F1
#
_cell.length_a   1.000
_cell.length_b   1.000
_cell.length_c   1.000
_cell.angle_alpha   90.00
_cell.angle_beta   90.00
_cell.angle_gamma   90.00
#
_symmetry.space_group_name_H-M   'P 1'
#
loop_
_entity.id
_entity.type
_entity.pdbx_description
1 polymer ?
#
loop_
_entity_poly.entity_id
_entity_poly.type
_entity_poly.pdbx_seq_one_letter_code
_entity_poly.pdbx_strand_id
1 'polypeptide(L)'
;MQQFEEGIVAGGGTALVNVYQKVSEIEAEGDIETGVNIVLKALTAPVRQIAENAGLEGSVIVERLKNAEPGIGFNAATNEWVNMLEAGIVDPLK
;
A
#
# COMPACT_ATOMS: atom_id res chain seq x y z
N MET A 1 -8.65 -3.84 21.89
CA MET A 1 -10.11 -3.78 21.65
C MET A 1 -10.60 -2.41 21.18
N GLN A 2 -9.90 -1.30 21.43
CA GLN A 2 -10.37 0.05 21.06
C GLN A 2 -10.35 0.35 19.53
N GLN A 3 -9.46 -0.30 18.76
CA GLN A 3 -9.37 -0.09 17.30
C GLN A 3 -10.58 -0.58 16.50
N PHE A 4 -11.40 -1.47 17.06
CA PHE A 4 -12.56 -2.02 16.36
C PHE A 4 -13.70 -0.99 16.15
N GLU A 5 -13.78 0.03 17.01
CA GLU A 5 -14.77 1.10 16.87
C GLU A 5 -14.39 2.13 15.79
N GLU A 6 -13.12 2.18 15.35
CA GLU A 6 -12.61 3.18 14.40
C GLU A 6 -12.31 2.61 13.01
N GLY A 7 -12.44 1.29 12.82
CA GLY A 7 -12.14 0.59 11.58
C GLY A 7 -10.65 0.24 11.46
N ILE A 8 -10.38 -0.95 10.91
CA ILE A 8 -9.02 -1.45 10.65
C ILE A 8 -8.84 -1.69 9.15
N VAL A 9 -7.62 -1.52 8.65
CA VAL A 9 -7.25 -1.76 7.26
C VAL A 9 -5.98 -2.61 7.15
N ALA A 10 -5.70 -3.10 5.94
CA ALA A 10 -4.47 -3.82 5.65
C ALA A 10 -3.24 -2.92 5.89
N GLY A 11 -2.36 -3.32 6.80
CA GLY A 11 -1.23 -2.51 7.20
C GLY A 11 -0.04 -2.57 6.24
N GLY A 12 1.12 -2.09 6.71
CA GLY A 12 2.38 -2.19 5.97
C GLY A 12 2.39 -1.40 4.65
N GLY A 13 1.55 -0.37 4.55
CA GLY A 13 1.34 0.43 3.34
C GLY A 13 0.43 -0.22 2.28
N THR A 14 -0.11 -1.41 2.54
CA THR A 14 -0.98 -2.14 1.59
C THR A 14 -2.27 -1.39 1.31
N ALA A 15 -2.91 -0.83 2.35
CA ALA A 15 -4.12 -0.03 2.17
C ALA A 15 -3.92 1.16 1.20
N LEU A 16 -2.76 1.82 1.24
CA LEU A 16 -2.46 2.95 0.35
C LEU A 16 -2.26 2.51 -1.09
N VAL A 17 -1.61 1.36 -1.32
CA VAL A 17 -1.46 0.80 -2.67
C VAL A 17 -2.79 0.29 -3.22
N ASN A 18 -3.72 -0.19 -2.39
CA ASN A 18 -5.06 -0.52 -2.85
C ASN A 18 -5.82 0.70 -3.39
N VAL A 19 -5.57 1.90 -2.85
CA VAL A 19 -6.14 3.16 -3.34
C VAL A 19 -5.48 3.63 -4.64
N TYR A 20 -4.22 3.24 -4.89
CA TYR A 20 -3.46 3.61 -6.09
C TYR A 20 -4.24 3.39 -7.38
N GLN A 21 -4.88 2.23 -7.53
CA GLN A 21 -5.62 1.86 -8.74
C GLN A 21 -6.72 2.89 -9.06
N LYS A 22 -7.44 3.35 -8.04
CA LYS A 22 -8.51 4.35 -8.22
C LYS A 22 -8.00 5.74 -8.50
N VAL A 23 -6.86 6.12 -7.93
CA VAL A 23 -6.24 7.40 -8.24
C VAL A 23 -5.64 7.39 -9.66
N SER A 24 -5.13 6.25 -10.13
CA SER A 24 -4.55 6.14 -11.47
C SER A 24 -5.57 6.18 -12.60
N GLU A 25 -6.86 5.98 -12.29
CA GLU A 25 -7.97 6.12 -13.23
C GLU A 25 -8.37 7.60 -13.47
N ILE A 26 -7.81 8.56 -12.72
CA ILE A 26 -8.13 9.98 -12.86
C ILE A 26 -7.48 10.54 -14.14
N GLU A 27 -8.32 10.89 -15.12
CA GLU A 27 -7.90 11.63 -16.30
C GLU A 27 -7.78 13.13 -15.97
N ALA A 28 -6.60 13.69 -16.22
CA ALA A 28 -6.30 15.09 -15.98
C ALA A 28 -5.19 15.56 -16.94
N GLU A 29 -5.06 16.87 -17.10
CA GLU A 29 -4.02 17.48 -17.94
C GLU A 29 -3.26 18.57 -17.18
N GLY A 30 -2.04 18.87 -17.66
CA GLY A 30 -1.22 19.97 -17.15
C GLY A 30 -0.86 19.84 -15.67
N ASP A 31 -1.07 20.91 -14.91
CA ASP A 31 -0.70 20.94 -13.48
C ASP A 31 -1.51 19.95 -12.63
N ILE A 32 -2.75 19.64 -13.04
CA ILE A 32 -3.59 18.69 -12.31
C ILE A 32 -3.05 17.27 -12.48
N GLU A 33 -2.66 16.90 -13.71
CA GLU A 33 -2.00 15.60 -13.99
C GLU A 33 -0.71 15.47 -13.18
N THR A 34 0.06 16.55 -13.07
CA THR A 34 1.26 16.59 -12.23
C THR A 34 0.92 16.31 -10.76
N GLY A 35 -0.15 16.91 -10.25
CA GLY A 35 -0.66 16.65 -8.89
C GLY A 35 -1.07 15.19 -8.67
N VAL A 36 -1.81 14.61 -9.62
CA VAL A 36 -2.21 13.19 -9.58
C VAL A 36 -0.97 12.30 -9.52
N ASN A 37 0.03 12.56 -10.36
CA ASN A 37 1.28 11.81 -10.38
C ASN A 37 2.09 11.92 -9.07
N ILE A 38 2.06 13.07 -8.41
CA ILE A 38 2.69 13.24 -7.08
C ILE A 38 1.99 12.35 -6.04
N VAL A 39 0.65 12.35 -6.02
CA VAL A 39 -0.12 11.51 -5.10
C VAL A 39 0.14 10.03 -5.36
N LEU A 40 0.12 9.59 -6.62
CA LEU A 40 0.43 8.21 -7.00
C LEU A 40 1.80 7.75 -6.50
N LYS A 41 2.83 8.60 -6.61
CA LYS A 41 4.16 8.31 -6.05
C LYS A 41 4.10 8.18 -4.53
N ALA A 42 3.44 9.13 -3.85
CA ALA A 42 3.34 9.14 -2.39
C ALA A 42 2.62 7.90 -1.84
N LEU A 43 1.56 7.42 -2.50
CA LEU A 43 0.81 6.23 -2.08
C LEU A 43 1.68 4.96 -2.03
N THR A 44 2.70 4.87 -2.88
CA THR A 44 3.59 3.70 -2.94
C THR A 44 4.82 3.81 -2.02
N ALA A 45 5.13 5.01 -1.52
CA ALA A 45 6.34 5.26 -0.77
C ALA A 45 6.47 4.44 0.54
N PRO A 46 5.39 4.22 1.33
CA PRO A 46 5.51 3.46 2.57
C PRO A 46 5.91 2.00 2.36
N VAL A 47 5.29 1.31 1.40
CA VAL A 47 5.63 -0.09 1.07
C VAL A 47 7.06 -0.18 0.57
N ARG A 48 7.46 0.76 -0.30
CA ARG A 48 8.84 0.84 -0.82
C ARG A 48 9.85 0.99 0.31
N GLN A 49 9.62 1.91 1.24
CA GLN A 49 10.49 2.14 2.38
C GLN A 49 10.60 0.91 3.28
N ILE A 50 9.47 0.24 3.55
CA ILE A 50 9.45 -1.00 4.36
C ILE A 50 10.27 -2.10 3.67
N ALA A 51 10.09 -2.30 2.36
CA ALA A 51 10.84 -3.28 1.60
C ALA A 51 12.35 -2.97 1.56
N GLU A 52 12.73 -1.71 1.33
CA GLU A 52 14.13 -1.27 1.33
C GLU A 52 14.77 -1.46 2.71
N ASN A 53 14.04 -1.17 3.80
CA ASN A 53 14.50 -1.43 5.17
C ASN A 53 14.71 -2.93 5.44
N ALA A 54 13.96 -3.80 4.77
CA ALA A 54 14.13 -5.26 4.82
C ALA A 54 15.25 -5.78 3.89
N GLY A 55 15.98 -4.89 3.21
CA GLY A 55 17.07 -5.25 2.29
C GLY A 55 16.58 -5.77 0.93
N LEU A 56 15.33 -5.48 0.57
CA LEU A 56 14.71 -5.90 -0.69
C LEU A 56 14.63 -4.73 -1.67
N GLU A 57 14.46 -5.07 -2.95
CA GLU A 57 14.26 -4.09 -4.00
C GLU A 57 12.81 -3.58 -3.95
N GLY A 58 12.62 -2.37 -3.42
CA GLY A 58 11.30 -1.84 -3.09
C GLY A 58 10.41 -1.61 -4.31
N SER A 59 10.97 -1.36 -5.50
CA SER A 59 10.15 -1.15 -6.70
C SER A 59 9.50 -2.45 -7.19
N VAL A 60 10.19 -3.59 -7.09
CA VAL A 60 9.66 -4.93 -7.37
C VAL A 60 8.55 -5.30 -6.40
N ILE A 61 8.70 -5.00 -5.11
CA ILE A 61 7.64 -5.26 -4.12
C ILE A 61 6.40 -4.40 -4.41
N VAL A 62 6.58 -3.11 -4.66
CA VAL A 62 5.47 -2.20 -5.02
C VAL A 62 4.77 -2.69 -6.28
N GLU A 63 5.51 -3.04 -7.32
CA GLU A 63 4.93 -3.48 -8.60
C GLU A 63 4.11 -4.77 -8.45
N ARG A 64 4.61 -5.74 -7.68
CA ARG A 64 3.84 -6.95 -7.38
C ARG A 64 2.59 -6.64 -6.57
N LEU A 65 2.67 -5.73 -5.59
CA LEU A 65 1.53 -5.39 -4.73
C LEU A 65 0.42 -4.65 -5.50
N LYS A 66 0.76 -3.79 -6.46
CA LYS A 66 -0.24 -3.13 -7.33
C LYS A 66 -1.12 -4.11 -8.10
N ASN A 67 -0.59 -5.30 -8.37
CA ASN A 67 -1.26 -6.37 -9.12
C ASN A 67 -1.80 -7.49 -8.20
N ALA A 68 -1.68 -7.34 -6.89
CA ALA A 68 -2.17 -8.33 -5.93
C ALA A 68 -3.68 -8.19 -5.72
N GLU A 69 -4.31 -9.28 -5.28
CA GLU A 69 -5.73 -9.24 -4.88
C GLU A 69 -5.93 -8.35 -3.64
N PRO A 70 -7.07 -7.64 -3.53
CA PRO A 70 -7.36 -6.83 -2.36
C PRO A 70 -7.23 -7.62 -1.05
N GLY A 71 -6.48 -7.07 -0.10
CA GLY A 71 -6.22 -7.70 1.21
C GLY A 71 -4.96 -8.56 1.25
N ILE A 72 -4.39 -8.92 0.10
CA ILE A 72 -3.06 -9.52 0.02
C ILE A 72 -2.00 -8.41 0.10
N GLY A 73 -1.02 -8.59 0.98
CA GLY A 73 0.10 -7.67 1.11
C GLY A 73 1.40 -8.39 1.42
N PHE A 74 2.47 -7.61 1.55
CA PHE A 74 3.81 -8.13 1.78
C PHE A 74 4.19 -8.06 3.25
N ASN A 75 4.43 -9.20 3.87
CA ASN A 75 4.98 -9.30 5.20
C ASN A 75 6.51 -9.21 5.13
N ALA A 76 7.06 -8.02 5.36
CA ALA A 76 8.50 -7.78 5.31
C ALA A 76 9.32 -8.48 6.42
N ALA A 77 8.67 -8.99 7.47
CA ALA A 77 9.35 -9.75 8.51
C ALA A 77 9.64 -11.21 8.10
N THR A 78 8.78 -11.79 7.25
CA THR A 78 8.92 -13.19 6.77
C THR A 78 9.21 -13.30 5.28
N ASN A 79 9.14 -12.19 4.54
CA ASN A 79 9.23 -12.12 3.08
C ASN A 79 8.13 -12.87 2.34
N GLU A 80 6.94 -12.97 2.94
CA GLU A 80 5.80 -13.70 2.40
C GLU A 80 4.67 -12.77 1.95
N TRP A 81 3.87 -13.27 1.01
CA TRP A 81 2.65 -12.62 0.56
C TRP A 81 1.48 -13.26 1.27
N VAL A 82 0.79 -12.48 2.09
CA VAL A 82 -0.21 -13.00 3.03
C VAL A 82 -1.48 -12.16 2.96
N ASN A 83 -2.59 -12.75 3.40
CA ASN A 83 -3.74 -11.95 3.77
C ASN A 83 -3.39 -11.13 5.02
N MET A 84 -3.38 -9.81 4.88
CA MET A 84 -2.86 -8.91 5.92
C MET A 84 -3.72 -8.93 7.18
N LEU A 85 -5.05 -9.07 7.03
CA LEU A 85 -5.97 -9.13 8.17
C LEU A 85 -5.82 -10.45 8.92
N GLU A 86 -5.77 -11.56 8.22
CA GLU A 86 -5.58 -12.89 8.82
C GLU A 86 -4.21 -13.03 9.50
N ALA A 87 -3.18 -12.42 8.92
CA ALA A 87 -1.84 -12.36 9.50
C ALA A 87 -1.73 -11.37 10.68
N GLY A 88 -2.79 -10.60 10.98
CA GLY A 88 -2.80 -9.59 12.03
C GLY A 88 -1.95 -8.35 11.74
N ILE A 89 -1.54 -8.15 10.48
CA ILE A 89 -0.78 -6.98 10.01
C ILE A 89 -1.79 -5.92 9.59
N VAL A 90 -2.33 -5.23 10.59
CA VAL A 90 -3.41 -4.25 10.42
C VAL A 90 -2.97 -2.90 10.96
N ASP A 91 -3.40 -1.85 10.28
CA ASP A 91 -3.25 -0.48 10.75
C ASP A 91 -4.64 0.08 11.13
N PRO A 92 -4.72 0.92 12.18
CA PRO A 92 -5.93 1.69 12.46
C PRO A 92 -6.23 2.66 11.31
N LEU A 93 -7.51 2.89 11.02
CA LEU A 93 -7.92 3.75 9.90
C LEU A 93 -7.62 5.25 10.13
N LYS A 94 -7.56 5.70 11.40
CA LYS A 94 -7.41 7.11 11.77
C LYS A 94 -5.96 7.53 12.00
#